data_AF-A0A7X1MCU4-F1
#
_entry.id   AF-A0A7X1MCU4-F1
#
_cell.length_a   1.000
_cell.length_b   1.000
_cell.length_c   1.000
_cell.angle_alpha   90.00
_cell.angle_beta   90.00
_cell.angle_gamma   90.00
#
_symmetry.space_group_name_H-M   'P 1'
#
loop_
_entity.id
_entity.type
_entity.pdbx_description
1 polymer ?
#
loop_
_entity_poly.entity_id
_entity_poly.type
_entity_poly.pdbx_seq_one_letter_code
_entity_poly.pdbx_strand_id
1 'polypeptide(L)' 'MAKNDDIRFSDFTTGEKLRVIGLCARMVKRGLADDGTGRVLEDLQRKVERIEKKAQRRKNGR' A
#
# COMPACT_ATOMS: atom_id res chain seq x y z
N MET A 1 2.86 -7.76 13.31
CA MET A 1 2.37 -6.57 12.58
C MET A 1 3.19 -5.39 13.07
N ALA A 2 4.26 -5.03 12.36
CA ALA A 2 5.08 -3.89 12.76
C ALA A 2 4.19 -2.64 12.69
N LYS A 3 4.07 -1.91 13.80
CA LYS A 3 3.35 -0.63 13.82
C LYS A 3 4.05 0.32 12.86
N ASN A 4 3.51 0.44 11.64
CA ASN A 4 3.86 1.45 10.64
C ASN A 4 3.34 2.85 11.03
N ASP A 5 3.10 3.10 12.33
CA ASP A 5 2.62 4.38 12.89
C ASP A 5 3.56 5.56 12.56
N ASP A 6 4.76 5.28 12.06
CA ASP A 6 5.75 6.28 11.69
C ASP A 6 5.63 6.80 10.24
N ILE A 7 4.89 6.13 9.35
CA ILE A 7 4.83 6.54 7.92
C ILE A 7 3.47 7.15 7.63
N ARG A 8 3.41 8.48 7.54
CA ARG A 8 2.19 9.21 7.20
C ARG A 8 2.04 9.29 5.69
N PHE A 9 0.80 9.47 5.22
CA PHE A 9 0.53 9.72 3.80
C PHE A 9 1.36 10.90 3.25
N SER A 10 1.72 11.87 4.09
CA SER A 10 2.62 12.99 3.75
C SER A 10 4.06 12.57 3.40
N ASP A 11 4.57 11.45 3.91
CA ASP A 11 5.94 10.95 3.67
C ASP A 11 6.09 10.25 2.29
N PHE A 12 4.97 10.01 1.62
CA PHE A 12 4.95 9.48 0.26
C PHE A 12 5.13 10.60 -0.75
N THR A 13 5.88 10.31 -1.79
CA THR A 13 5.95 11.18 -2.97
C THR A 13 4.62 11.17 -3.72
N THR A 14 4.34 12.21 -4.51
CA THR A 14 3.09 12.31 -5.31
C THR A 14 2.85 11.07 -6.18
N GLY A 15 3.90 10.51 -6.79
CA GLY A 15 3.79 9.28 -7.58
C GLY A 15 3.47 8.03 -6.75
N GLU A 16 3.97 7.95 -5.52
CA GLU A 16 3.66 6.84 -4.61
C GLU A 16 2.25 6.94 -4.05
N LYS A 17 1.78 8.14 -3.74
CA LYS A 17 0.39 8.41 -3.36
C LYS A 17 -0.59 7.92 -4.44
N LEU A 18 -0.34 8.29 -5.70
CA LEU A 18 -1.18 7.85 -6.83
C LEU A 18 -1.16 6.32 -7.00
N ARG A 19 -0.01 5.67 -6.79
CA ARG A 19 0.09 4.20 -6.84
C ARG A 19 -0.67 3.53 -5.71
N VAL A 20 -0.56 4.02 -4.47
CA VAL A 20 -1.30 3.49 -3.32
C VAL A 20 -2.81 3.67 -3.53
N ILE A 21 -3.25 4.86 -3.93
CA ILE A 21 -4.67 5.12 -4.24
C ILE A 21 -5.16 4.20 -5.35
N GLY A 22 -4.42 4.05 -6.44
CA GLY A 22 -4.79 3.17 -7.55
C GLY A 22 -4.83 1.68 -7.15
N LEU A 23 -3.92 1.23 -6.29
CA LEU A 23 -3.92 -0.13 -5.73
C LEU A 23 -5.10 -0.35 -4.80
N CYS A 24 -5.41 0.61 -3.91
CA CYS A 24 -6.60 0.57 -3.06
C CYS A 24 -7.89 0.58 -3.87
N ALA A 25 -8.00 1.42 -4.90
CA ALA A 25 -9.15 1.42 -5.80
C ALA A 25 -9.32 0.07 -6.51
N ARG A 26 -8.22 -0.58 -6.92
CA ARG A 26 -8.26 -1.94 -7.47
C ARG A 26 -8.63 -2.99 -6.42
N MET A 27 -8.17 -2.84 -5.17
CA MET A 27 -8.57 -3.72 -4.06
C MET A 27 -10.06 -3.59 -3.76
N VAL A 28 -10.60 -2.37 -3.70
CA VAL A 28 -12.03 -2.14 -3.49
C VAL A 28 -12.84 -2.66 -4.67
N LYS A 29 -12.43 -2.33 -5.90
CA LYS A 29 -13.12 -2.79 -7.11
C LYS A 29 -13.14 -4.32 -7.22
N ARG A 30 -12.02 -4.97 -6.89
CA ARG A 30 -11.94 -6.43 -6.92
C ARG A 30 -12.58 -7.07 -5.71
N GLY A 31 -12.43 -6.52 -4.51
CA GLY A 31 -13.07 -7.03 -3.29
C GLY A 31 -14.60 -6.94 -3.33
N LEU A 32 -15.16 -5.97 -4.05
CA LEU A 32 -16.59 -5.92 -4.37
C LEU A 32 -17.03 -7.02 -5.37
N ALA A 33 -16.08 -7.56 -6.14
CA ALA A 33 -16.30 -8.56 -7.17
C ALA A 33 -15.63 -9.92 -6.84
N ASP A 34 -15.05 -10.08 -5.64
CA ASP A 34 -14.23 -11.25 -5.28
C ASP A 34 -15.14 -12.31 -4.65
N ASP A 35 -15.28 -13.43 -5.34
CA ASP A 35 -15.94 -14.67 -4.90
C ASP A 35 -15.13 -15.41 -3.81
N GLY A 36 -14.67 -14.69 -2.78
CA GLY A 36 -14.09 -15.28 -1.57
C GLY A 36 -12.69 -15.89 -1.70
N THR A 37 -11.94 -15.62 -2.77
CA THR A 37 -10.62 -16.25 -3.00
C THR A 37 -9.46 -15.54 -2.31
N GLY A 38 -9.56 -14.22 -2.01
CA GLY A 38 -8.67 -13.48 -1.11
C GLY A 38 -7.21 -13.28 -1.56
N ARG A 39 -6.70 -14.12 -2.47
CA ARG A 39 -5.32 -14.07 -2.97
C ARG A 39 -4.97 -12.76 -3.66
N VAL A 40 -5.92 -12.18 -4.38
CA VAL A 40 -5.69 -10.94 -5.13
C VAL A 40 -5.55 -9.74 -4.20
N LEU A 41 -6.21 -9.79 -3.04
CA LEU A 41 -6.07 -8.78 -1.99
C LEU A 41 -4.67 -8.87 -1.35
N GLU A 42 -4.14 -10.06 -1.09
CA GLU A 42 -2.78 -10.24 -0.58
C GLU A 42 -1.71 -9.68 -1.53
N ASP A 43 -1.81 -9.97 -2.84
CA ASP A 43 -0.85 -9.46 -3.83
C ASP A 43 -0.86 -7.93 -3.92
N LEU A 44 -2.04 -7.31 -3.81
CA LEU A 44 -2.18 -5.85 -3.82
C LEU A 44 -1.69 -5.23 -2.50
N GLN A 45 -1.95 -5.86 -1.36
CA GLN A 45 -1.41 -5.45 -0.06
C GLN A 45 0.13 -5.53 -0.05
N ARG A 46 0.74 -6.61 -0.54
CA ARG A 46 2.20 -6.73 -0.67
C ARG A 46 2.81 -5.61 -1.52
N LYS A 47 2.08 -5.13 -2.54
CA LYS A 47 2.53 -3.97 -3.35
C LYS A 47 2.48 -2.67 -2.57
N VAL A 48 1.43 -2.44 -1.78
CA VAL A 48 1.33 -1.28 -0.88
C VAL A 48 2.45 -1.32 0.15
N GLU A 49 2.67 -2.48 0.80
CA GLU A 49 3.71 -2.67 1.80
C GLU A 49 5.13 -2.40 1.25
N ARG A 50 5.41 -2.76 -0.01
CA ARG A 50 6.68 -2.39 -0.67
C ARG A 50 6.85 -0.88 -0.82
N ILE A 51 5.77 -0.15 -1.11
CA ILE A 51 5.80 1.32 -1.22
C ILE A 51 6.01 1.93 0.16
N GLU A 52 5.30 1.44 1.18
CA GLU A 52 5.47 1.85 2.57
C GLU A 52 6.92 1.64 3.04
N LYS A 53 7.47 0.43 2.82
CA LYS A 53 8.86 0.11 3.17
C LYS A 53 9.89 0.99 2.46
N LYS A 54 9.61 1.39 1.22
CA LYS A 54 10.46 2.34 0.48
C LYS A 54 10.40 3.74 1.10
N ALA A 55 9.22 4.21 1.48
CA ALA A 55 9.06 5.48 2.19
C ALA A 55 9.74 5.43 3.57
N GLN A 56 9.59 4.33 4.30
CA GLN A 56 10.26 4.09 5.58
C GLN A 56 11.78 4.19 5.46
N ARG A 57 12.36 3.54 4.45
CA ARG A 57 13.81 3.58 4.21
C ARG A 57 14.31 4.98 3.90
N ARG A 58 13.52 5.82 3.22
CA ARG A 58 13.89 7.23 3.00
C ARG A 58 13.82 8.05 4.28
N LYS A 59 12.83 7.78 5.14
CA LYS A 59 12.67 8.49 6.42
C LYS A 59 13.76 8.10 7.42
N ASN A 60 14.06 6.81 7.55
CA ASN A 60 15.06 6.28 8.48
C ASN A 60 16.49 6.29 7.94
N GLY A 61 16.68 6.52 6.64
CA GLY A 61 18.00 6.66 6.02
C GLY A 61 18.57 8.07 6.07
N ARG A 62 18.02 8.92 6.93
CA ARG A 62 18.49 10.28 7.21
C ARG A 62 18.75 10.42 8.71
#